data_AF-A0A059U1V7-F1
#
_entry.id   AF-A0A059U1V7-F1
#
_cell.length_a   1.000
_cell.length_b   1.000
_cell.length_c   1.000
_cell.angle_alpha   90.00
_cell.angle_beta   90.00
_cell.angle_gamma   90.00
#
_symmetry.space_group_name_H-M   'P 1'
#
loop_
_entity.id
_entity.type
_entity.pdbx_description
1 polymer ?
#
loop_
_entity_poly.entity_id
_entity_poly.type
_entity_poly.pdbx_seq_one_letter_code
_entity_poly.pdbx_strand_id
1 'polypeptide(L)'
;MADSPAPTGAMDINEVFRGGGRSVEFLDQINKASIVMLEERGLVPRATASAIAKGIAQVIAQERVANPRRSADYLDYEPRLTAVVGADASRLHTGRSRQDIASTIARMNLRDGLLKEIEALTVARGKLLAVASRHTETIIPAYTHGVQAQPTTFAHYLLAFASALGRQVERMREVFGRVNRNPLGAAALATSSFPLDRERLAVLLGFESLVENAYDANHLAPVDSALEVAGALGIAAITLGQFAQDIHMQYAEPTPWFMLAAGELTGVSSIMPQKRNPAALEQLRAQSSIMLGEMQTVLLIAHNNRTGMFDYRGYDPVPCNRALQVFKLFQQVVDGIVVNKERALAEVRADYSTTTEIADTLLQKADVPFRIGHHFASRLTDYGRGKGLKLQEIPYAEAARIYQEQAKQAFPLSEADFAEAISAEYMVFGRKGIGGPQLAEVSRMLADERGKVDAERAWLKDRNDGLARADAALEQAFTALAK
;
A
#
# COMPACT_ATOMS: atom_id res chain seq x y z
N MET A 1 -48.75 1.03 -10.63
CA MET A 1 -48.57 -0.16 -9.78
C MET A 1 -48.33 -1.33 -10.71
N ALA A 2 -47.07 -1.75 -10.83
CA ALA A 2 -46.70 -2.99 -11.51
C ALA A 2 -45.84 -3.74 -10.50
N ASP A 3 -46.37 -4.85 -10.00
CA ASP A 3 -45.73 -5.71 -9.01
C ASP A 3 -44.40 -6.24 -9.57
N SER A 4 -43.29 -5.85 -8.94
CA SER A 4 -42.08 -6.66 -9.00
C SER A 4 -42.32 -7.89 -8.13
N PRO A 5 -42.10 -9.12 -8.63
CA PRO A 5 -42.20 -10.30 -7.80
C PRO A 5 -41.15 -10.21 -6.69
N ALA A 6 -41.57 -10.40 -5.45
CA ALA A 6 -40.68 -10.53 -4.30
C ALA A 6 -39.66 -11.66 -4.58
N PRO A 7 -38.37 -11.50 -4.22
CA PRO A 7 -37.39 -12.57 -4.39
C PRO A 7 -37.80 -13.75 -3.50
N THR A 8 -38.27 -14.84 -4.10
CA THR A 8 -38.68 -16.10 -3.45
C THR A 8 -37.50 -17.05 -3.21
N GLY A 9 -36.27 -16.57 -3.19
CA GLY A 9 -35.13 -17.34 -2.70
C GLY A 9 -34.98 -17.13 -1.20
N ALA A 10 -35.10 -18.19 -0.39
CA ALA A 10 -34.67 -18.13 1.00
C ALA A 10 -33.22 -17.61 1.04
N MET A 11 -32.97 -16.52 1.78
CA MET A 11 -31.63 -15.99 1.96
C MET A 11 -30.76 -17.10 2.54
N ASP A 12 -29.77 -17.55 1.77
CA ASP A 12 -28.79 -18.50 2.26
C ASP A 12 -27.86 -17.78 3.22
N ILE A 13 -28.23 -17.81 4.51
CA ILE A 13 -27.48 -17.16 5.59
C ILE A 13 -26.03 -17.67 5.69
N ASN A 14 -25.72 -18.80 5.04
CA ASN A 14 -24.38 -19.35 5.01
C ASN A 14 -23.57 -19.00 3.76
N GLU A 15 -24.17 -18.35 2.75
CA GLU A 15 -23.49 -17.97 1.50
C GLU A 15 -22.24 -17.14 1.77
N VAL A 16 -22.31 -16.27 2.78
CA VAL A 16 -21.22 -15.38 3.21
C VAL A 16 -20.00 -16.16 3.74
N PHE A 17 -20.18 -17.40 4.20
CA PHE A 17 -19.10 -18.27 4.68
C PHE A 17 -18.57 -19.23 3.60
N ARG A 18 -19.14 -19.17 2.38
CA ARG A 18 -18.92 -20.18 1.35
C ARG A 18 -17.97 -19.72 0.23
N GLY A 19 -17.64 -18.45 0.06
CA GLY A 19 -16.81 -18.05 -1.08
C GLY A 19 -16.16 -16.67 -1.01
N GLY A 20 -15.20 -16.47 -1.92
CA GLY A 20 -14.35 -15.27 -2.05
C GLY A 20 -12.98 -15.64 -2.63
N GLY A 21 -12.35 -14.74 -3.40
CA GLY A 21 -10.99 -14.93 -3.93
C GLY A 21 -10.77 -16.26 -4.68
N ARG A 22 -9.75 -17.00 -4.27
CA ARG A 22 -9.34 -18.32 -4.84
C ARG A 22 -9.77 -19.50 -3.97
N SER A 23 -10.77 -19.31 -3.09
CA SER A 23 -11.09 -20.27 -2.03
C SER A 23 -11.40 -21.69 -2.50
N VAL A 24 -12.09 -21.84 -3.63
CA VAL A 24 -12.39 -23.16 -4.23
C VAL A 24 -11.10 -23.87 -4.66
N GLU A 25 -10.20 -23.13 -5.31
CA GLU A 25 -8.90 -23.63 -5.76
C GLU A 25 -8.01 -24.01 -4.57
N PHE A 26 -8.04 -23.22 -3.49
CA PHE A 26 -7.32 -23.54 -2.26
C PHE A 26 -7.88 -24.76 -1.55
N LEU A 27 -9.20 -24.99 -1.55
CA LEU A 27 -9.75 -26.24 -1.04
C LEU A 27 -9.26 -27.43 -1.87
N ASP A 28 -9.17 -27.30 -3.20
CA ASP A 28 -8.61 -28.34 -4.06
C ASP A 28 -7.14 -28.62 -3.71
N GLN A 29 -6.31 -27.59 -3.55
CA GLN A 29 -4.92 -27.73 -3.11
C GLN A 29 -4.81 -28.41 -1.74
N ILE A 30 -5.63 -28.00 -0.76
CA ILE A 30 -5.70 -28.61 0.58
C ILE A 30 -6.06 -30.09 0.48
N ASN A 31 -7.04 -30.45 -0.35
CA ASN A 31 -7.45 -31.84 -0.53
C ASN A 31 -6.34 -32.68 -1.17
N LYS A 32 -5.67 -32.16 -2.20
CA LYS A 32 -4.49 -32.81 -2.80
C LYS A 32 -3.38 -33.01 -1.77
N ALA A 33 -3.02 -31.96 -1.03
CA ALA A 33 -1.94 -32.01 -0.04
C ALA A 33 -2.27 -32.99 1.10
N SER A 34 -3.53 -33.01 1.53
CA SER A 34 -3.99 -33.90 2.59
C SER A 34 -3.89 -35.36 2.19
N ILE A 35 -4.38 -35.75 1.00
CA ILE A 35 -4.33 -37.16 0.60
C ILE A 35 -2.90 -37.65 0.35
N VAL A 36 -2.02 -36.78 -0.16
CA VAL A 36 -0.58 -37.06 -0.28
C VAL A 36 0.03 -37.32 1.10
N MET A 37 -0.16 -36.41 2.05
CA MET A 37 0.40 -36.57 3.40
C MET A 37 -0.16 -37.80 4.14
N LEU A 38 -1.46 -38.06 4.02
CA LEU A 38 -2.11 -39.23 4.63
C LEU A 38 -1.53 -40.55 4.11
N GLU A 39 -1.18 -40.60 2.82
CA GLU A 39 -0.52 -41.77 2.23
C GLU A 39 0.95 -41.87 2.65
N GLU A 40 1.71 -40.78 2.58
CA GLU A 40 3.12 -40.74 3.00
C GLU A 40 3.32 -41.15 4.47
N ARG A 41 2.32 -40.90 5.33
CA ARG A 41 2.32 -41.30 6.75
C ARG A 41 1.68 -42.67 7.00
N GLY A 42 1.26 -43.38 5.96
CA GLY A 42 0.62 -44.70 6.07
C GLY A 42 -0.73 -44.69 6.78
N LEU A 43 -1.37 -43.53 6.93
CA LEU A 43 -2.69 -43.37 7.55
C LEU A 43 -3.81 -43.81 6.62
N VAL A 44 -3.57 -43.74 5.31
CA VAL A 44 -4.43 -44.30 4.27
C VAL A 44 -3.60 -45.21 3.37
N PRO A 45 -4.00 -46.48 3.15
CA PRO A 45 -3.27 -47.39 2.27
C PRO A 45 -3.14 -46.84 0.84
N ARG A 46 -1.97 -47.03 0.21
CA ARG A 46 -1.65 -46.51 -1.13
C ARG A 46 -2.75 -46.75 -2.18
N ALA A 47 -3.36 -47.93 -2.19
CA ALA A 47 -4.43 -48.27 -3.14
C ALA A 47 -5.68 -47.40 -2.93
N THR A 48 -6.12 -47.25 -1.67
CA THR A 48 -7.25 -46.38 -1.29
C THR A 48 -6.91 -44.91 -1.55
N ALA A 49 -5.69 -44.47 -1.22
CA ALA A 49 -5.24 -43.11 -1.47
C ALA A 49 -5.17 -42.78 -2.98
N SER A 50 -4.74 -43.73 -3.82
CA SER A 50 -4.78 -43.60 -5.29
C SER A 50 -6.20 -43.42 -5.81
N ALA A 51 -7.15 -44.22 -5.31
CA ALA A 51 -8.56 -44.11 -5.69
C ALA A 51 -9.15 -42.75 -5.28
N ILE A 52 -8.86 -42.27 -4.07
CA ILE A 52 -9.28 -40.94 -3.61
C ILE A 52 -8.64 -39.84 -4.47
N ALA A 53 -7.34 -39.93 -4.78
CA ALA A 53 -6.65 -38.95 -5.61
C ALA A 53 -7.22 -38.88 -7.04
N LYS A 54 -7.51 -40.04 -7.65
CA LYS A 54 -8.22 -40.12 -8.94
C LYS A 54 -9.61 -39.49 -8.85
N GLY A 55 -10.34 -39.73 -7.76
CA GLY A 55 -11.63 -39.11 -7.49
C GLY A 55 -11.56 -37.59 -7.37
N ILE A 56 -10.59 -37.06 -6.63
CA ILE A 56 -10.34 -35.61 -6.50
C ILE A 56 -10.09 -35.00 -7.90
N ALA A 57 -9.21 -35.61 -8.70
CA ALA A 57 -8.93 -35.15 -10.06
C ALA A 57 -10.19 -35.17 -10.95
N GLN A 58 -11.01 -36.22 -10.84
CA GLN A 58 -12.27 -36.32 -11.57
C GLN A 58 -13.27 -35.24 -11.16
N VAL A 59 -13.45 -34.99 -9.86
CA VAL A 59 -14.34 -33.92 -9.37
C VAL A 59 -13.88 -32.56 -9.90
N ILE A 60 -12.59 -32.24 -9.78
CA ILE A 60 -12.02 -30.98 -10.27
C ILE A 60 -12.24 -30.83 -11.79
N ALA A 61 -12.05 -31.91 -12.57
CA ALA A 61 -12.27 -31.89 -14.01
C ALA A 61 -13.75 -31.68 -14.37
N GLN A 62 -14.68 -32.32 -13.66
CA GLN A 62 -16.12 -32.14 -13.86
C GLN A 62 -16.59 -30.71 -13.51
N GLU A 63 -16.04 -30.14 -12.45
CA GLU A 63 -16.35 -28.76 -12.02
C GLU A 63 -15.91 -27.72 -13.06
N ARG A 64 -14.82 -27.96 -13.80
CA ARG A 64 -14.35 -27.05 -14.88
C ARG A 64 -15.27 -27.02 -16.10
N VAL A 65 -16.07 -28.05 -16.35
CA VAL A 65 -16.82 -28.22 -17.60
C VAL A 65 -18.32 -27.98 -17.44
N ALA A 66 -18.94 -28.52 -16.37
CA ALA A 66 -20.39 -28.65 -16.33
C ALA A 66 -21.08 -27.96 -15.15
N ASN A 67 -20.41 -27.82 -14.00
CA ASN A 67 -21.03 -27.23 -12.80
C ASN A 67 -19.96 -26.66 -11.85
N PRO A 68 -19.44 -25.44 -12.10
CA PRO A 68 -18.39 -24.86 -11.28
C PRO A 68 -18.89 -24.66 -9.85
N ARG A 69 -18.15 -25.23 -8.91
CA ARG A 69 -18.42 -25.06 -7.49
C ARG A 69 -18.15 -23.60 -7.10
N ARG A 70 -19.12 -23.01 -6.39
CA ARG A 70 -19.01 -21.65 -5.85
C ARG A 70 -18.64 -21.62 -4.37
N SER A 71 -18.69 -22.79 -3.72
CA SER A 71 -18.47 -22.96 -2.30
C SER A 71 -17.14 -23.66 -1.99
N ALA A 72 -16.35 -23.06 -1.12
CA ALA A 72 -15.17 -23.69 -0.54
C ALA A 72 -15.49 -24.45 0.77
N ASP A 73 -16.76 -24.64 1.13
CA ASP A 73 -17.15 -25.48 2.26
C ASP A 73 -16.89 -26.95 1.94
N TYR A 74 -16.19 -27.63 2.84
CA TYR A 74 -15.93 -29.06 2.71
C TYR A 74 -17.21 -29.90 2.70
N LEU A 75 -18.29 -29.46 3.35
CA LEU A 75 -19.57 -30.19 3.33
C LEU A 75 -20.28 -30.13 1.98
N ASP A 76 -19.98 -29.11 1.16
CA ASP A 76 -20.47 -29.04 -0.22
C ASP A 76 -19.61 -29.88 -1.18
N TYR A 77 -18.36 -30.15 -0.79
CA TYR A 77 -17.39 -30.91 -1.57
C TYR A 77 -17.46 -32.42 -1.32
N GLU A 78 -17.55 -32.85 -0.06
CA GLU A 78 -17.49 -34.27 0.32
C GLU A 78 -18.54 -35.16 -0.38
N PRO A 79 -19.81 -34.75 -0.54
CA PRO A 79 -20.80 -35.54 -1.27
C PRO A 79 -20.41 -35.78 -2.73
N ARG A 80 -19.73 -34.81 -3.36
CA ARG A 80 -19.26 -34.92 -4.75
C ARG A 80 -18.14 -35.95 -4.87
N LEU A 81 -17.18 -35.92 -3.95
CA LEU A 81 -16.12 -36.91 -3.90
C LEU A 81 -16.67 -38.32 -3.58
N THR A 82 -17.61 -38.40 -2.64
CA THR A 82 -18.28 -39.66 -2.26
C THR A 82 -19.05 -40.27 -3.44
N ALA A 83 -19.68 -39.47 -4.28
CA ALA A 83 -20.37 -39.97 -5.48
C ALA A 83 -19.41 -40.62 -6.50
N VAL A 84 -18.13 -40.26 -6.48
CA VAL A 84 -17.10 -40.78 -7.39
C VAL A 84 -16.34 -41.96 -6.77
N VAL A 85 -15.98 -41.88 -5.49
CA VAL A 85 -15.07 -42.83 -4.81
C VAL A 85 -15.82 -43.84 -3.91
N GLY A 86 -17.04 -43.54 -3.50
CA GLY A 86 -17.77 -44.29 -2.48
C GLY A 86 -17.36 -43.92 -1.06
N ALA A 87 -17.72 -44.76 -0.08
CA ALA A 87 -17.56 -44.46 1.35
C ALA A 87 -16.11 -44.18 1.79
N ASP A 88 -15.11 -44.74 1.08
CA ASP A 88 -13.70 -44.49 1.35
C ASP A 88 -13.29 -43.02 1.11
N ALA A 89 -14.08 -42.21 0.40
CA ALA A 89 -13.87 -40.77 0.26
C ALA A 89 -13.71 -40.06 1.62
N SER A 90 -14.44 -40.51 2.63
CA SER A 90 -14.43 -39.95 3.99
C SER A 90 -13.06 -39.99 4.67
N ARG A 91 -12.16 -40.89 4.23
CA ARG A 91 -10.77 -40.97 4.73
C ARG A 91 -9.96 -39.72 4.43
N LEU A 92 -10.35 -38.91 3.43
CA LEU A 92 -9.75 -37.61 3.18
C LEU A 92 -9.88 -36.65 4.39
N HIS A 93 -10.91 -36.83 5.21
CA HIS A 93 -11.17 -36.00 6.39
C HIS A 93 -10.39 -36.44 7.64
N THR A 94 -9.55 -37.47 7.55
CA THR A 94 -8.74 -37.99 8.67
C THR A 94 -7.89 -36.87 9.30
N GLY A 95 -8.18 -36.57 10.57
CA GLY A 95 -7.46 -35.57 11.37
C GLY A 95 -7.66 -34.11 10.95
N ARG A 96 -8.68 -33.83 10.13
CA ARG A 96 -9.06 -32.48 9.68
C ARG A 96 -10.40 -32.05 10.27
N SER A 97 -10.70 -30.76 10.18
CA SER A 97 -12.00 -30.19 10.46
C SER A 97 -12.35 -29.14 9.42
N ARG A 98 -13.61 -28.72 9.34
CA ARG A 98 -13.98 -27.51 8.59
C ARG A 98 -13.26 -26.27 9.13
N GLN A 99 -12.92 -26.25 10.42
CA GLN A 99 -12.30 -25.09 11.06
C GLN A 99 -10.87 -24.82 10.58
N ASP A 100 -9.98 -25.82 10.60
CA ASP A 100 -8.60 -25.65 10.13
C ASP A 100 -8.53 -25.55 8.61
N ILE A 101 -9.41 -26.21 7.87
CA ILE A 101 -9.59 -25.98 6.43
C ILE A 101 -9.92 -24.50 6.16
N ALA A 102 -10.94 -23.94 6.83
CA ALA A 102 -11.34 -22.55 6.63
C ALA A 102 -10.23 -21.57 7.04
N SER A 103 -9.56 -21.81 8.17
CA SER A 103 -8.41 -21.01 8.61
C SER A 103 -7.26 -21.05 7.57
N THR A 104 -7.02 -22.21 6.96
CA THR A 104 -5.99 -22.38 5.92
C THR A 104 -6.35 -21.60 4.66
N ILE A 105 -7.58 -21.73 4.17
CA ILE A 105 -8.08 -21.00 2.99
C ILE A 105 -7.99 -19.48 3.21
N ALA A 106 -8.44 -18.98 4.37
CA ALA A 106 -8.36 -17.56 4.70
C ALA A 106 -6.91 -17.05 4.66
N ARG A 107 -5.96 -17.80 5.23
CA ARG A 107 -4.53 -17.44 5.21
C ARG A 107 -3.91 -17.50 3.81
N MET A 108 -4.30 -18.45 2.98
CA MET A 108 -3.85 -18.51 1.58
C MET A 108 -4.40 -17.34 0.76
N ASN A 109 -5.67 -16.96 0.96
CA ASN A 109 -6.23 -15.75 0.34
C ASN A 109 -5.45 -14.52 0.79
N LEU A 110 -5.31 -14.30 2.11
CA LEU A 110 -4.54 -13.19 2.70
C LEU A 110 -3.12 -13.14 2.13
N ARG A 111 -2.41 -14.26 2.11
CA ARG A 111 -1.04 -14.36 1.59
C ARG A 111 -0.94 -13.91 0.14
N ASP A 112 -1.75 -14.50 -0.74
CA ASP A 112 -1.67 -14.25 -2.16
C ASP A 112 -2.15 -12.83 -2.53
N GLY A 113 -3.17 -12.33 -1.84
CA GLY A 113 -3.64 -10.97 -2.03
C GLY A 113 -2.66 -9.92 -1.50
N LEU A 114 -2.07 -10.15 -0.33
CA LEU A 114 -1.04 -9.28 0.24
C LEU A 114 0.17 -9.16 -0.69
N LEU A 115 0.61 -10.24 -1.33
CA LEU A 115 1.68 -10.18 -2.33
C LEU A 115 1.31 -9.27 -3.53
N LYS A 116 0.08 -9.35 -4.02
CA LYS A 116 -0.41 -8.48 -5.11
C LYS A 116 -0.50 -7.02 -4.67
N GLU A 117 -0.91 -6.77 -3.43
CA GLU A 117 -1.01 -5.42 -2.87
C GLU A 117 0.39 -4.80 -2.68
N ILE A 118 1.34 -5.58 -2.16
CA ILE A 118 2.76 -5.19 -2.04
C ILE A 118 3.32 -4.87 -3.44
N GLU A 119 3.07 -5.72 -4.43
CA GLU A 119 3.51 -5.50 -5.82
C GLU A 119 2.94 -4.19 -6.39
N ALA A 120 1.62 -3.99 -6.29
CA ALA A 120 0.98 -2.78 -6.80
C ALA A 120 1.50 -1.50 -6.14
N LEU A 121 1.78 -1.53 -4.83
CA LEU A 121 2.36 -0.40 -4.11
C LEU A 121 3.83 -0.17 -4.49
N THR A 122 4.61 -1.24 -4.67
CA THR A 122 6.01 -1.19 -5.13
C THR A 122 6.11 -0.59 -6.53
N VAL A 123 5.19 -0.95 -7.43
CA VAL A 123 5.09 -0.34 -8.77
C VAL A 123 4.78 1.15 -8.68
N ALA A 124 3.83 1.54 -7.82
CA ALA A 124 3.49 2.95 -7.61
C ALA A 124 4.68 3.77 -7.11
N ARG A 125 5.45 3.23 -6.16
CA ARG A 125 6.69 3.86 -5.69
C ARG A 125 7.72 4.03 -6.81
N GLY A 126 7.91 3.00 -7.64
CA GLY A 126 8.79 3.10 -8.81
C GLY A 126 8.38 4.23 -9.76
N LYS A 127 7.08 4.38 -10.03
CA LYS A 127 6.54 5.49 -10.85
C LYS A 127 6.77 6.85 -10.21
N LEU A 128 6.56 6.96 -8.90
CA LEU A 128 6.78 8.19 -8.14
C LEU A 128 8.26 8.64 -8.19
N LEU A 129 9.19 7.69 -8.02
CA LEU A 129 10.63 7.93 -8.16
C LEU A 129 11.04 8.31 -9.59
N ALA A 130 10.37 7.74 -10.60
CA ALA A 130 10.59 8.13 -11.98
C ALA A 130 10.19 9.60 -12.21
N VAL A 131 9.07 10.05 -11.66
CA VAL A 131 8.65 11.46 -11.70
C VAL A 131 9.66 12.33 -10.94
N ALA A 132 10.01 11.97 -9.71
CA ALA A 132 10.98 12.70 -8.90
C ALA A 132 12.31 12.93 -9.65
N SER A 133 12.81 11.90 -10.34
CA SER A 133 14.08 12.00 -11.08
C SER A 133 14.08 12.99 -12.24
N ARG A 134 12.92 13.38 -12.77
CA ARG A 134 12.80 14.41 -13.84
C ARG A 134 12.75 15.84 -13.29
N HIS A 135 12.64 15.97 -11.96
CA HIS A 135 12.35 17.23 -11.29
C HIS A 135 13.32 17.54 -10.15
N THR A 136 14.56 17.05 -10.24
CA THR A 136 15.63 17.28 -9.24
C THR A 136 15.97 18.75 -9.04
N GLU A 137 15.77 19.57 -10.06
CA GLU A 137 16.04 21.02 -10.05
C GLU A 137 14.76 21.87 -10.04
N THR A 138 13.58 21.25 -10.03
CA THR A 138 12.31 22.00 -10.07
C THR A 138 12.02 22.59 -8.70
N ILE A 139 12.35 23.87 -8.50
CA ILE A 139 12.05 24.59 -7.26
C ILE A 139 10.54 24.81 -7.14
N ILE A 140 10.00 24.46 -5.97
CA ILE A 140 8.59 24.59 -5.62
C ILE A 140 8.44 25.31 -4.28
N PRO A 141 7.28 25.95 -4.03
CA PRO A 141 6.91 26.37 -2.70
C PRO A 141 6.60 25.15 -1.81
N ALA A 142 7.05 25.16 -0.56
CA ALA A 142 6.57 24.22 0.46
C ALA A 142 5.75 24.99 1.50
N TYR A 143 4.79 24.31 2.12
CA TYR A 143 3.85 24.95 3.04
C TYR A 143 3.86 24.27 4.39
N THR A 144 3.73 25.09 5.44
CA THR A 144 3.42 24.65 6.79
C THR A 144 2.23 25.47 7.27
N HIS A 145 1.23 24.83 7.87
CA HIS A 145 -0.02 25.50 8.28
C HIS A 145 -0.75 26.22 7.12
N GLY A 146 -0.56 25.76 5.87
CA GLY A 146 -1.13 26.40 4.68
C GLY A 146 -0.45 27.71 4.27
N VAL A 147 0.68 28.06 4.88
CA VAL A 147 1.48 29.25 4.57
C VAL A 147 2.81 28.83 3.98
N GLN A 148 3.29 29.57 2.97
CA GLN A 148 4.57 29.30 2.34
C GLN A 148 5.70 29.38 3.39
N ALA A 149 6.46 28.30 3.52
CA ALA A 149 7.56 28.17 4.46
C ALA A 149 8.89 28.45 3.75
N GLN A 150 9.65 27.40 3.42
CA GLN A 150 10.87 27.50 2.63
C GLN A 150 10.66 26.84 1.26
N PRO A 151 11.33 27.30 0.19
CA PRO A 151 11.35 26.57 -1.07
C PRO A 151 12.08 25.24 -0.92
N THR A 152 11.70 24.29 -1.76
CA THR A 152 12.33 22.97 -1.89
C THR A 152 12.33 22.55 -3.36
N THR A 153 12.80 21.35 -3.70
CA THR A 153 12.60 20.77 -5.04
C THR A 153 11.40 19.83 -5.07
N PHE A 154 10.73 19.74 -6.22
CA PHE A 154 9.63 18.80 -6.41
C PHE A 154 10.09 17.35 -6.24
N ALA A 155 11.33 17.04 -6.64
CA ALA A 155 11.94 15.74 -6.34
C ALA A 155 12.03 15.45 -4.84
N HIS A 156 12.49 16.43 -4.03
CA HIS A 156 12.57 16.28 -2.58
C HIS A 156 11.19 16.01 -1.95
N TYR A 157 10.16 16.73 -2.40
CA TYR A 157 8.76 16.47 -2.00
C TYR A 157 8.30 15.05 -2.35
N LEU A 158 8.50 14.60 -3.60
CA LEU A 158 8.09 13.25 -4.01
C LEU A 158 8.88 12.14 -3.33
N LEU A 159 10.16 12.36 -3.00
CA LEU A 159 10.99 11.44 -2.23
C LEU A 159 10.44 11.23 -0.81
N ALA A 160 9.85 12.26 -0.19
CA ALA A 160 9.20 12.12 1.11
C ALA A 160 8.02 11.14 1.05
N PHE A 161 7.17 11.27 0.01
CA PHE A 161 6.08 10.31 -0.24
C PHE A 161 6.60 8.92 -0.61
N ALA A 162 7.64 8.81 -1.45
CA ALA A 162 8.25 7.52 -1.81
C ALA A 162 8.78 6.78 -0.56
N SER A 163 9.42 7.52 0.35
CA SER A 163 9.91 7.00 1.64
C SER A 163 8.76 6.59 2.57
N ALA A 164 7.68 7.37 2.62
CA ALA A 164 6.50 7.04 3.42
C ALA A 164 5.81 5.76 2.93
N LEU A 165 5.63 5.62 1.62
CA LEU A 165 5.12 4.41 0.99
C LEU A 165 6.10 3.23 1.16
N GLY A 166 7.40 3.49 1.27
CA GLY A 166 8.37 2.44 1.54
C GLY A 166 8.26 1.82 2.90
N ARG A 167 8.02 2.64 3.93
CA ARG A 167 7.65 2.13 5.26
C ARG A 167 6.34 1.34 5.23
N GLN A 168 5.44 1.59 4.27
CA GLN A 168 4.23 0.77 4.10
C GLN A 168 4.55 -0.59 3.49
N VAL A 169 5.38 -0.64 2.45
CA VAL A 169 5.83 -1.90 1.85
C VAL A 169 6.58 -2.75 2.87
N GLU A 170 7.46 -2.14 3.67
CA GLU A 170 8.16 -2.81 4.78
C GLU A 170 7.17 -3.43 5.78
N ARG A 171 6.21 -2.65 6.28
CA ARG A 171 5.15 -3.14 7.18
C ARG A 171 4.37 -4.32 6.59
N MET A 172 3.98 -4.23 5.32
CA MET A 172 3.24 -5.31 4.65
C MET A 172 4.09 -6.59 4.51
N ARG A 173 5.40 -6.47 4.26
CA ARG A 173 6.33 -7.62 4.22
C ARG A 173 6.50 -8.27 5.61
N GLU A 174 6.53 -7.48 6.66
CA GLU A 174 6.57 -8.00 8.04
C GLU A 174 5.29 -8.77 8.38
N VAL A 175 4.12 -8.25 7.98
CA VAL A 175 2.83 -8.92 8.14
C VAL A 175 2.78 -10.23 7.36
N PHE A 176 3.33 -10.27 6.14
CA PHE A 176 3.41 -11.48 5.33
C PHE A 176 4.04 -12.67 6.08
N GLY A 177 5.10 -12.45 6.85
CA GLY A 177 5.76 -13.51 7.63
C GLY A 177 4.89 -14.15 8.71
N ARG A 178 3.85 -13.44 9.20
CA ARG A 178 2.87 -13.98 10.16
C ARG A 178 1.63 -14.55 9.46
N VAL A 179 1.24 -14.00 8.31
CA VAL A 179 0.18 -14.52 7.46
C VAL A 179 0.56 -15.88 6.87
N ASN A 180 1.80 -16.04 6.37
CA ASN A 180 2.27 -17.26 5.69
C ASN A 180 2.68 -18.39 6.65
N ARG A 181 1.81 -18.69 7.63
CA ARG A 181 1.95 -19.81 8.58
C ARG A 181 0.78 -20.76 8.45
N ASN A 182 1.07 -22.07 8.40
CA ASN A 182 0.10 -23.13 8.18
C ASN A 182 -0.72 -23.44 9.46
N PRO A 183 -2.06 -23.31 9.43
CA PRO A 183 -2.91 -23.79 10.52
C PRO A 183 -3.38 -25.25 10.32
N LEU A 184 -3.27 -25.82 9.11
CA LEU A 184 -3.83 -27.13 8.76
C LEU A 184 -3.26 -28.26 9.64
N GLY A 185 -4.13 -29.19 10.02
CA GLY A 185 -3.83 -30.28 10.96
C GLY A 185 -4.06 -29.91 12.43
N ALA A 186 -4.56 -28.70 12.71
CA ALA A 186 -5.11 -28.33 14.01
C ALA A 186 -6.47 -29.02 14.30
N ALA A 187 -7.09 -29.62 13.28
CA ALA A 187 -8.44 -30.17 13.31
C ALA A 187 -9.42 -29.11 13.84
N ALA A 188 -10.25 -29.43 14.84
CA ALA A 188 -11.15 -28.44 15.43
C ALA A 188 -10.39 -27.38 16.25
N LEU A 189 -9.53 -27.79 17.18
CA LEU A 189 -8.79 -26.89 18.08
C LEU A 189 -7.68 -27.58 18.90
N ALA A 190 -7.61 -28.91 18.88
CA ALA A 190 -6.72 -29.69 19.73
C ALA A 190 -6.01 -30.81 18.96
N THR A 191 -5.79 -30.63 17.65
CA THR A 191 -5.24 -31.64 16.75
C THR A 191 -6.11 -32.92 16.72
N SER A 192 -5.49 -34.07 16.43
CA SER A 192 -6.17 -35.34 16.27
C SER A 192 -5.38 -36.47 16.94
N SER A 193 -6.03 -37.60 17.21
CA SER A 193 -5.36 -38.84 17.60
C SER A 193 -4.56 -39.46 16.44
N PHE A 194 -4.79 -39.01 15.21
CA PHE A 194 -3.95 -39.35 14.06
C PHE A 194 -2.64 -38.55 14.10
N PRO A 195 -1.47 -39.20 13.90
CA PRO A 195 -0.17 -38.52 13.88
C PRO A 195 0.06 -37.81 12.54
N LEU A 196 -0.71 -36.73 12.31
CA LEU A 196 -0.59 -35.94 11.08
C LEU A 196 0.77 -35.23 11.00
N ASP A 197 1.31 -35.16 9.79
CA ASP A 197 2.51 -34.39 9.51
C ASP A 197 2.16 -32.97 9.04
N ARG A 198 2.08 -32.05 10.01
CA ARG A 198 1.74 -30.64 9.76
C ARG A 198 2.83 -29.89 9.00
N GLU A 199 4.10 -30.28 9.18
CA GLU A 199 5.23 -29.69 8.47
C GLU A 199 5.17 -30.06 6.99
N ARG A 200 4.85 -31.32 6.67
CA ARG A 200 4.65 -31.75 5.29
C ARG A 200 3.50 -31.00 4.62
N LEU A 201 2.38 -30.79 5.32
CA LEU A 201 1.28 -29.97 4.83
C LEU A 201 1.72 -28.52 4.58
N ALA A 202 2.52 -27.94 5.48
CA ALA A 202 3.05 -26.59 5.29
C ALA A 202 3.92 -26.48 4.02
N VAL A 203 4.83 -27.43 3.82
CA VAL A 203 5.69 -27.50 2.63
C VAL A 203 4.87 -27.65 1.35
N LEU A 204 3.90 -28.58 1.33
CA LEU A 204 3.06 -28.83 0.15
C LEU A 204 2.17 -27.63 -0.23
N LEU A 205 1.81 -26.79 0.73
CA LEU A 205 0.94 -25.61 0.53
C LEU A 205 1.71 -24.28 0.49
N GLY A 206 3.05 -24.33 0.51
CA GLY A 206 3.91 -23.14 0.38
C GLY A 206 3.95 -22.23 1.61
N PHE A 207 3.60 -22.74 2.79
CA PHE A 207 3.75 -22.03 4.06
C PHE A 207 5.20 -22.10 4.57
N GLU A 208 5.66 -21.04 5.25
CA GLU A 208 7.03 -20.95 5.76
C GLU A 208 7.21 -21.58 7.15
N SER A 209 6.12 -21.70 7.91
CA SER A 209 6.12 -22.30 9.26
C SER A 209 4.71 -22.70 9.68
N LEU A 210 4.56 -23.26 10.89
CA LEU A 210 3.27 -23.60 11.48
C LEU A 210 2.72 -22.44 12.32
N VAL A 211 1.40 -22.38 12.46
CA VAL A 211 0.81 -21.86 13.69
C VAL A 211 0.83 -23.00 14.70
N GLU A 212 1.81 -22.97 15.61
CA GLU A 212 2.18 -24.13 16.41
C GLU A 212 1.03 -24.65 17.28
N ASN A 213 0.44 -23.78 18.11
CA ASN A 213 -0.65 -24.13 18.99
C ASN A 213 -1.96 -24.32 18.18
N ALA A 214 -2.58 -25.50 18.27
CA ALA A 214 -3.79 -25.82 17.50
C ALA A 214 -5.01 -24.97 17.90
N TYR A 215 -5.07 -24.51 19.15
CA TYR A 215 -6.13 -23.62 19.62
C TYR A 215 -5.94 -22.23 19.00
N ASP A 216 -4.71 -21.72 19.01
CA ASP A 216 -4.33 -20.46 18.36
C ASP A 216 -4.63 -20.49 16.85
N ALA A 217 -4.19 -21.55 16.16
CA ALA A 217 -4.34 -21.76 14.73
C ALA A 217 -5.77 -21.56 14.22
N ASN A 218 -6.75 -21.92 15.04
CA ASN A 218 -8.16 -21.82 14.68
C ASN A 218 -8.93 -20.71 15.39
N HIS A 219 -8.51 -20.23 16.56
CA HIS A 219 -9.36 -19.33 17.35
C HIS A 219 -8.84 -17.89 17.43
N LEU A 220 -7.53 -17.69 17.32
CA LEU A 220 -6.88 -16.40 17.60
C LEU A 220 -6.14 -15.90 16.35
N ALA A 221 -5.22 -16.70 15.82
CA ALA A 221 -4.39 -16.35 14.67
C ALA A 221 -5.16 -15.96 13.38
N PRO A 222 -6.39 -16.47 13.12
CA PRO A 222 -7.17 -15.99 11.97
C PRO A 222 -7.74 -14.57 12.15
N VAL A 223 -7.86 -14.08 13.39
CA VAL A 223 -8.35 -12.72 13.68
C VAL A 223 -7.21 -11.73 13.50
N ASP A 224 -6.10 -11.93 14.22
CA ASP A 224 -5.00 -10.96 14.23
C ASP A 224 -4.32 -10.79 12.86
N SER A 225 -4.19 -11.86 12.07
CA SER A 225 -3.65 -11.79 10.71
C SER A 225 -4.47 -10.90 9.78
N ALA A 226 -5.80 -10.95 9.88
CA ALA A 226 -6.67 -10.03 9.14
C ALA A 226 -6.56 -8.59 9.65
N LEU A 227 -6.47 -8.39 10.98
CA LEU A 227 -6.32 -7.06 11.59
C LEU A 227 -4.99 -6.41 11.23
N GLU A 228 -3.89 -7.17 11.18
CA GLU A 228 -2.58 -6.66 10.78
C GLU A 228 -2.59 -6.18 9.33
N VAL A 229 -3.16 -6.95 8.41
CA VAL A 229 -3.28 -6.51 7.01
C VAL A 229 -4.21 -5.30 6.89
N ALA A 230 -5.35 -5.30 7.58
CA ALA A 230 -6.27 -4.16 7.61
C ALA A 230 -5.59 -2.89 8.13
N GLY A 231 -4.81 -3.00 9.21
CA GLY A 231 -4.03 -1.90 9.77
C GLY A 231 -2.99 -1.36 8.78
N ALA A 232 -2.24 -2.24 8.11
CA ALA A 232 -1.26 -1.84 7.11
C ALA A 232 -1.91 -1.10 5.91
N LEU A 233 -3.02 -1.64 5.40
CA LEU A 233 -3.80 -1.04 4.32
C LEU A 233 -4.42 0.31 4.72
N GLY A 234 -4.96 0.42 5.95
CA GLY A 234 -5.51 1.66 6.48
C GLY A 234 -4.48 2.80 6.55
N ILE A 235 -3.24 2.50 6.93
CA ILE A 235 -2.15 3.50 6.93
C ILE A 235 -1.82 3.95 5.50
N ALA A 236 -1.76 3.01 4.54
CA ALA A 236 -1.53 3.36 3.14
C ALA A 236 -2.63 4.28 2.59
N ALA A 237 -3.91 3.99 2.87
CA ALA A 237 -5.04 4.82 2.46
C ALA A 237 -4.93 6.27 2.94
N ILE A 238 -4.48 6.49 4.19
CA ILE A 238 -4.27 7.83 4.74
C ILE A 238 -3.18 8.58 3.96
N THR A 239 -2.04 7.95 3.70
CA THR A 239 -0.93 8.56 2.93
C THR A 239 -1.36 8.94 1.51
N LEU A 240 -2.12 8.09 0.83
CA LEU A 240 -2.62 8.36 -0.52
C LEU A 240 -3.66 9.50 -0.54
N GLY A 241 -4.50 9.58 0.49
CA GLY A 241 -5.42 10.69 0.68
C GLY A 241 -4.70 12.04 0.88
N GLN A 242 -3.61 12.05 1.66
CA GLN A 242 -2.78 13.24 1.84
C GLN A 242 -2.17 13.71 0.51
N PHE A 243 -1.57 12.79 -0.25
CA PHE A 243 -1.01 13.11 -1.56
C PHE A 243 -2.07 13.69 -2.52
N ALA A 244 -3.26 13.11 -2.56
CA ALA A 244 -4.35 13.59 -3.39
C ALA A 244 -4.75 15.03 -3.02
N GLN A 245 -4.73 15.39 -1.73
CA GLN A 245 -5.09 16.73 -1.27
C GLN A 245 -4.05 17.78 -1.65
N ASP A 246 -2.76 17.46 -1.59
CA ASP A 246 -1.70 18.39 -1.99
C ASP A 246 -1.86 18.83 -3.45
N ILE A 247 -2.22 17.91 -4.35
CA ILE A 247 -2.53 18.25 -5.75
C ILE A 247 -3.86 18.97 -5.86
N HIS A 248 -4.90 18.50 -5.15
CA HIS A 248 -6.24 19.07 -5.25
C HIS A 248 -6.26 20.55 -4.85
N MET A 249 -5.45 20.97 -3.88
CA MET A 249 -5.31 22.36 -3.47
C MET A 249 -4.98 23.28 -4.66
N GLN A 250 -4.16 22.83 -5.59
CA GLN A 250 -3.77 23.62 -6.77
C GLN A 250 -4.94 23.88 -7.72
N TYR A 251 -5.94 22.99 -7.78
CA TYR A 251 -7.07 23.18 -8.69
C TYR A 251 -8.00 24.35 -8.31
N ALA A 252 -7.83 24.93 -7.12
CA ALA A 252 -8.50 26.17 -6.73
C ALA A 252 -7.79 27.43 -7.28
N GLU A 253 -6.53 27.31 -7.68
CA GLU A 253 -5.73 28.44 -8.16
C GLU A 253 -6.06 28.76 -9.64
N PRO A 254 -6.12 30.04 -10.03
CA PRO A 254 -6.29 30.42 -11.44
C PRO A 254 -5.10 30.03 -12.32
N THR A 255 -3.91 29.89 -11.74
CA THR A 255 -2.66 29.55 -12.43
C THR A 255 -1.89 28.48 -11.64
N PRO A 256 -2.38 27.24 -11.62
CA PRO A 256 -1.75 26.16 -10.86
C PRO A 256 -0.42 25.75 -11.48
N TRP A 257 0.52 25.33 -10.64
CA TRP A 257 1.80 24.79 -11.10
C TRP A 257 1.88 23.26 -11.01
N PHE A 258 1.03 22.61 -10.22
CA PHE A 258 0.99 21.16 -10.05
C PHE A 258 -0.41 20.61 -10.32
N MET A 259 -0.53 19.84 -11.41
CA MET A 259 -1.80 19.35 -11.93
C MET A 259 -1.66 17.94 -12.49
N LEU A 260 -2.79 17.37 -12.92
CA LEU A 260 -2.83 16.23 -13.83
C LEU A 260 -2.95 16.68 -15.28
N ALA A 261 -2.37 15.89 -16.19
CA ALA A 261 -2.54 16.04 -17.62
C ALA A 261 -4.03 15.99 -18.00
N ALA A 262 -4.42 16.84 -18.94
CA ALA A 262 -5.77 16.82 -19.50
C ALA A 262 -6.03 15.51 -20.26
N GLY A 263 -7.27 15.03 -20.23
CA GLY A 263 -7.67 13.77 -20.86
C GLY A 263 -8.44 12.90 -19.88
N GLU A 264 -8.19 11.59 -19.91
CA GLU A 264 -8.94 10.58 -19.14
C GLU A 264 -8.89 10.77 -17.61
N LEU A 265 -7.86 11.45 -17.10
CA LEU A 265 -7.72 11.75 -15.67
C LEU A 265 -8.54 12.96 -15.21
N THR A 266 -9.07 13.73 -16.17
CA THR A 266 -9.83 14.97 -15.92
C THR A 266 -11.24 14.86 -16.46
N GLY A 267 -12.23 15.34 -15.70
CA GLY A 267 -13.61 15.42 -16.15
C GLY A 267 -13.89 16.71 -16.92
N VAL A 268 -14.62 16.62 -18.04
CA VAL A 268 -15.16 17.80 -18.74
C VAL A 268 -16.48 18.23 -18.12
N SER A 269 -16.75 19.54 -18.06
CA SER A 269 -18.05 20.05 -17.65
C SER A 269 -19.01 20.10 -18.83
N SER A 270 -20.27 19.73 -18.60
CA SER A 270 -21.33 19.84 -19.60
C SER A 270 -21.73 21.28 -19.94
N ILE A 271 -21.56 22.22 -19.01
CA ILE A 271 -21.97 23.63 -19.16
C ILE A 271 -20.80 24.62 -19.33
N MET A 272 -19.63 24.36 -18.72
CA MET A 272 -18.48 25.28 -18.71
C MET A 272 -17.34 24.74 -19.59
N PRO A 273 -17.13 25.26 -20.82
CA PRO A 273 -16.16 24.70 -21.78
C PRO A 273 -14.71 24.67 -21.28
N GLN A 274 -14.31 25.65 -20.45
CA GLN A 274 -12.97 25.76 -19.87
C GLN A 274 -12.73 24.83 -18.67
N LYS A 275 -13.80 24.32 -18.02
CA LYS A 275 -13.70 23.61 -16.76
C LYS A 275 -13.15 22.19 -16.98
N ARG A 276 -12.08 21.86 -16.26
CA ARG A 276 -11.43 20.54 -16.22
C ARG A 276 -11.33 20.10 -14.76
N ASN A 277 -12.22 19.21 -14.34
CA ASN A 277 -12.28 18.73 -12.96
C ASN A 277 -11.20 17.67 -12.72
N PRO A 278 -10.53 17.65 -11.57
CA PRO A 278 -9.55 16.62 -11.23
C PRO A 278 -10.21 15.29 -10.82
N ALA A 279 -10.98 14.70 -11.74
CA ALA A 279 -11.81 13.52 -11.47
C ALA A 279 -10.99 12.36 -10.87
N ALA A 280 -9.79 12.09 -11.40
CA ALA A 280 -8.92 11.04 -10.85
C ALA A 280 -8.47 11.32 -9.40
N LEU A 281 -8.22 12.59 -9.02
CA LEU A 281 -7.87 12.95 -7.63
C LEU A 281 -9.07 12.84 -6.70
N GLU A 282 -10.24 13.28 -7.16
CA GLU A 282 -11.49 13.15 -6.40
C GLU A 282 -11.81 11.68 -6.14
N GLN A 283 -11.63 10.83 -7.16
CA GLN A 283 -11.76 9.38 -7.04
C GLN A 283 -10.68 8.81 -6.12
N LEU A 284 -9.41 9.19 -6.27
CA LEU A 284 -8.35 8.69 -5.39
C LEU A 284 -8.64 9.01 -3.93
N ARG A 285 -9.06 10.24 -3.64
CA ARG A 285 -9.46 10.68 -2.31
C ARG A 285 -10.66 9.89 -1.79
N ALA A 286 -11.74 9.78 -2.57
CA ALA A 286 -12.94 9.05 -2.17
C ALA A 286 -12.66 7.56 -1.94
N GLN A 287 -11.96 6.91 -2.87
CA GLN A 287 -11.63 5.49 -2.81
C GLN A 287 -10.66 5.18 -1.66
N SER A 288 -9.71 6.08 -1.35
CA SER A 288 -8.85 5.94 -0.17
C SER A 288 -9.67 6.02 1.13
N SER A 289 -10.63 6.95 1.24
CA SER A 289 -11.52 7.02 2.42
C SER A 289 -12.44 5.80 2.54
N ILE A 290 -12.96 5.29 1.43
CA ILE A 290 -13.76 4.05 1.42
C ILE A 290 -12.91 2.87 1.88
N MET A 291 -11.70 2.72 1.32
CA MET A 291 -10.75 1.70 1.74
C MET A 291 -10.46 1.79 3.25
N LEU A 292 -10.22 2.99 3.79
CA LEU A 292 -10.02 3.20 5.23
C LEU A 292 -11.24 2.74 6.05
N GLY A 293 -12.46 3.07 5.61
CA GLY A 293 -13.70 2.62 6.28
C GLY A 293 -13.91 1.10 6.21
N GLU A 294 -13.60 0.48 5.07
CA GLU A 294 -13.62 -0.98 4.90
C GLU A 294 -12.62 -1.64 5.87
N MET A 295 -11.40 -1.08 6.02
CA MET A 295 -10.41 -1.60 6.97
C MET A 295 -10.85 -1.42 8.42
N GLN A 296 -11.43 -0.27 8.78
CA GLN A 296 -12.00 -0.05 10.11
C GLN A 296 -13.14 -1.02 10.42
N THR A 297 -13.91 -1.41 9.41
CA THR A 297 -14.99 -2.40 9.56
C THR A 297 -14.44 -3.75 9.97
N VAL A 298 -13.25 -4.17 9.49
CA VAL A 298 -12.58 -5.41 9.95
C VAL A 298 -12.36 -5.36 11.48
N LEU A 299 -11.82 -4.23 11.98
CA LEU A 299 -11.57 -4.03 13.41
C LEU A 299 -12.88 -4.06 14.20
N LEU A 300 -13.92 -3.40 13.70
CA LEU A 300 -15.23 -3.33 14.34
C LEU A 300 -16.00 -4.65 14.30
N ILE A 301 -15.77 -5.54 13.33
CA ILE A 301 -16.39 -6.86 13.36
C ILE A 301 -15.65 -7.77 14.36
N ALA A 302 -14.32 -7.65 14.46
CA ALA A 302 -13.52 -8.45 15.37
C ALA A 302 -13.68 -8.08 16.87
N HIS A 303 -14.00 -6.82 17.20
CA HIS A 303 -13.85 -6.30 18.57
C HIS A 303 -14.70 -6.98 19.65
N ASN A 304 -15.89 -7.48 19.32
CA ASN A 304 -16.85 -8.01 20.30
C ASN A 304 -17.10 -9.51 20.08
N ASN A 305 -16.06 -10.26 19.71
CA ASN A 305 -16.19 -11.68 19.48
C ASN A 305 -15.45 -12.54 20.50
N ARG A 306 -16.05 -13.67 20.90
CA ARG A 306 -15.40 -14.67 21.76
C ARG A 306 -14.44 -15.52 20.94
N THR A 307 -13.37 -16.01 21.57
CA THR A 307 -12.40 -16.90 20.92
C THR A 307 -13.09 -18.11 20.30
N GLY A 308 -12.77 -18.41 19.03
CA GLY A 308 -13.31 -19.55 18.29
C GLY A 308 -14.66 -19.32 17.61
N MET A 309 -15.27 -18.14 17.76
CA MET A 309 -16.41 -17.75 16.95
C MET A 309 -15.98 -17.35 15.53
N PHE A 310 -16.91 -17.34 14.57
CA PHE A 310 -16.61 -17.20 13.14
C PHE A 310 -17.22 -15.96 12.48
N ASP A 311 -17.87 -15.09 13.25
CA ASP A 311 -18.59 -13.90 12.79
C ASP A 311 -17.69 -12.98 11.95
N TYR A 312 -16.40 -12.90 12.30
CA TYR A 312 -15.40 -12.10 11.58
C TYR A 312 -14.93 -12.72 10.27
N ARG A 313 -15.21 -14.01 10.02
CA ARG A 313 -14.76 -14.72 8.81
C ARG A 313 -15.74 -14.59 7.64
N GLY A 314 -17.00 -14.23 7.90
CA GLY A 314 -18.00 -14.04 6.85
C GLY A 314 -17.78 -12.73 6.10
N TYR A 315 -17.26 -11.71 6.76
CA TYR A 315 -16.89 -10.46 6.08
C TYR A 315 -15.43 -10.58 5.66
N ASP A 316 -15.17 -10.61 4.35
CA ASP A 316 -13.80 -10.67 3.80
C ASP A 316 -13.41 -9.32 3.14
N PRO A 317 -13.02 -8.28 3.91
CA PRO A 317 -12.46 -7.06 3.34
C PRO A 317 -10.99 -7.19 3.03
N VAL A 318 -10.35 -8.34 3.32
CA VAL A 318 -8.89 -8.43 3.28
C VAL A 318 -8.46 -9.86 2.92
N PRO A 319 -7.78 -10.04 1.78
CA PRO A 319 -7.37 -9.02 0.82
C PRO A 319 -8.53 -8.62 -0.08
N CYS A 320 -8.78 -7.32 -0.21
CA CYS A 320 -9.85 -6.81 -1.06
C CYS A 320 -9.32 -6.28 -2.39
N ASN A 321 -10.12 -6.47 -3.43
CA ASN A 321 -9.89 -5.80 -4.72
C ASN A 321 -9.82 -4.26 -4.58
N ARG A 322 -10.36 -3.67 -3.50
CA ARG A 322 -10.31 -2.23 -3.23
C ARG A 322 -8.88 -1.71 -3.14
N ALA A 323 -8.01 -2.35 -2.35
CA ALA A 323 -6.62 -1.89 -2.19
C ALA A 323 -5.90 -1.85 -3.54
N LEU A 324 -6.06 -2.91 -4.35
CA LEU A 324 -5.50 -2.98 -5.70
C LEU A 324 -6.05 -1.89 -6.63
N GLN A 325 -7.35 -1.60 -6.55
CA GLN A 325 -7.98 -0.52 -7.33
C GLN A 325 -7.41 0.85 -6.93
N VAL A 326 -7.30 1.11 -5.63
CA VAL A 326 -6.74 2.37 -5.09
C VAL A 326 -5.28 2.53 -5.51
N PHE A 327 -4.45 1.48 -5.38
CA PHE A 327 -3.05 1.55 -5.77
C PHE A 327 -2.87 1.72 -7.28
N LYS A 328 -3.68 1.06 -8.11
CA LYS A 328 -3.67 1.27 -9.57
C LYS A 328 -4.12 2.68 -9.95
N LEU A 329 -5.17 3.21 -9.30
CA LEU A 329 -5.60 4.58 -9.51
C LEU A 329 -4.50 5.58 -9.11
N PHE A 330 -3.83 5.33 -7.99
CA PHE A 330 -2.67 6.13 -7.58
C PHE A 330 -1.54 6.08 -8.61
N GLN A 331 -1.23 4.90 -9.19
CA GLN A 331 -0.27 4.79 -10.28
C GLN A 331 -0.65 5.67 -11.49
N GLN A 332 -1.94 5.68 -11.87
CA GLN A 332 -2.44 6.52 -12.97
C GLN A 332 -2.34 8.01 -12.65
N VAL A 333 -2.67 8.40 -11.42
CA VAL A 333 -2.50 9.77 -10.93
C VAL A 333 -1.04 10.20 -11.02
N VAL A 334 -0.10 9.35 -10.58
CA VAL A 334 1.34 9.63 -10.63
C VAL A 334 1.86 9.76 -12.05
N ASP A 335 1.44 8.88 -12.97
CA ASP A 335 1.81 8.96 -14.38
C ASP A 335 1.28 10.24 -15.05
N GLY A 336 0.13 10.73 -14.58
CA GLY A 336 -0.52 11.93 -15.08
C GLY A 336 0.04 13.25 -14.54
N ILE A 337 1.02 13.24 -13.64
CA ILE A 337 1.53 14.47 -13.02
C ILE A 337 2.16 15.40 -14.07
N VAL A 338 1.71 16.66 -14.07
CA VAL A 338 2.26 17.76 -14.85
C VAL A 338 2.68 18.87 -13.91
N VAL A 339 3.90 19.37 -14.10
CA VAL A 339 4.49 20.43 -13.29
C VAL A 339 4.97 21.58 -14.18
N ASN A 340 4.48 22.79 -13.91
CA ASN A 340 4.96 24.02 -14.52
C ASN A 340 6.04 24.64 -13.61
N LYS A 341 7.31 24.47 -14.01
CA LYS A 341 8.48 24.85 -13.20
C LYS A 341 8.55 26.36 -13.01
N GLU A 342 8.26 27.12 -14.06
CA GLU A 342 8.31 28.57 -14.09
C GLU A 342 7.25 29.17 -13.17
N ARG A 343 6.02 28.63 -13.20
CA ARG A 343 4.93 29.08 -12.32
C ARG A 343 5.18 28.71 -10.86
N ALA A 344 5.75 27.54 -10.58
CA ALA A 344 6.14 27.16 -9.22
C ALA A 344 7.19 28.11 -8.65
N LEU A 345 8.24 28.42 -9.42
CA LEU A 345 9.27 29.38 -9.03
C LEU A 345 8.70 30.80 -8.88
N ALA A 346 7.77 31.20 -9.74
CA ALA A 346 7.07 32.47 -9.60
C ALA A 346 6.27 32.56 -8.29
N GLU A 347 5.71 31.44 -7.81
CA GLU A 347 5.02 31.39 -6.51
C GLU A 347 5.97 31.57 -5.34
N VAL A 348 7.14 30.93 -5.38
CA VAL A 348 8.20 31.11 -4.39
C VAL A 348 8.60 32.58 -4.31
N ARG A 349 8.77 33.22 -5.47
CA ARG A 349 9.15 34.63 -5.58
C ARG A 349 8.00 35.61 -5.29
N ALA A 350 6.76 35.13 -5.18
CA ALA A 350 5.60 35.98 -4.89
C ALA A 350 5.49 36.35 -3.40
N ASP A 351 6.17 35.63 -2.52
CA ASP A 351 6.22 35.92 -1.08
C ASP A 351 7.68 35.89 -0.57
N TYR A 352 7.86 35.93 0.74
CA TYR A 352 9.13 36.14 1.43
C TYR A 352 9.78 34.84 1.94
N SER A 353 9.50 33.69 1.31
CA SER A 353 9.94 32.36 1.78
C SER A 353 11.45 32.14 1.84
N THR A 354 12.24 32.99 1.17
CA THR A 354 13.71 32.92 1.21
C THR A 354 14.34 33.74 2.34
N THR A 355 13.55 34.48 3.13
CA THR A 355 14.08 35.42 4.14
C THR A 355 14.82 34.78 5.30
N THR A 356 14.57 33.50 5.61
CA THR A 356 15.36 32.78 6.63
C THR A 356 16.83 32.72 6.22
N GLU A 357 17.11 32.58 4.92
CA GLU A 357 18.47 32.46 4.39
C GLU A 357 19.28 33.75 4.54
N ILE A 358 18.61 34.92 4.67
CA ILE A 358 19.28 36.20 4.97
C ILE A 358 19.96 36.12 6.34
N ALA A 359 19.25 35.63 7.36
CA ALA A 359 19.78 35.52 8.71
C ALA A 359 20.93 34.51 8.78
N ASP A 360 20.79 33.37 8.11
CA ASP A 360 21.83 32.34 8.02
C ASP A 360 23.06 32.86 7.27
N THR A 361 22.88 33.57 6.16
CA THR A 361 23.98 34.13 5.36
C THR A 361 24.75 35.21 6.13
N LEU A 362 24.05 36.09 6.85
CA LEU A 362 24.66 37.10 7.71
C LEU A 362 25.50 36.47 8.82
N LEU A 363 25.01 35.39 9.44
CA LEU A 363 25.78 34.66 10.44
C LEU A 363 27.02 33.99 9.81
N GLN A 364 26.86 33.30 8.67
CA GLN A 364 27.94 32.53 8.05
C GLN A 364 29.04 33.40 7.43
N LYS A 365 28.67 34.47 6.71
CA LYS A 365 29.62 35.30 5.96
C LYS A 365 30.19 36.47 6.76
N ALA A 366 29.47 36.92 7.80
CA ALA A 366 29.82 38.15 8.53
C ALA A 366 29.78 38.02 10.07
N ASP A 367 29.59 36.80 10.60
CA ASP A 367 29.50 36.52 12.05
C ASP A 367 28.46 37.39 12.79
N VAL A 368 27.39 37.76 12.09
CA VAL A 368 26.28 38.51 12.69
C VAL A 368 25.40 37.55 13.48
N PRO A 369 25.19 37.76 14.80
CA PRO A 369 24.34 36.89 15.60
C PRO A 369 22.95 36.70 14.97
N PHE A 370 22.48 35.46 14.92
CA PHE A 370 21.25 35.06 14.20
C PHE A 370 20.04 35.96 14.50
N ARG A 371 19.84 36.37 15.76
CA ARG A 371 18.71 37.25 16.12
C ARG A 371 18.78 38.62 15.49
N ILE A 372 19.97 39.18 15.31
CA ILE A 372 20.16 40.45 14.60
C ILE A 372 19.79 40.25 13.12
N GLY A 373 20.33 39.21 12.47
CA GLY A 373 19.99 38.89 11.08
C GLY A 373 18.50 38.62 10.87
N HIS A 374 17.85 37.90 11.80
CA HIS A 374 16.41 37.65 11.79
C HIS A 374 15.58 38.94 11.95
N HIS A 375 15.95 39.83 12.87
CA HIS A 375 15.26 41.12 13.04
C HIS A 375 15.40 42.01 11.80
N PHE A 376 16.58 42.00 11.17
CA PHE A 376 16.78 42.65 9.88
C PHE A 376 15.88 42.05 8.80
N ALA A 377 15.88 40.73 8.62
CA ALA A 377 15.03 40.05 7.64
C ALA A 377 13.54 40.34 7.85
N SER A 378 13.08 40.34 9.11
CA SER A 378 11.71 40.73 9.47
C SER A 378 11.38 42.16 9.06
N ARG A 379 12.26 43.13 9.36
CA ARG A 379 12.05 44.54 8.97
C ARG A 379 12.09 44.74 7.46
N LEU A 380 12.92 43.98 6.76
CA LEU A 380 12.98 43.98 5.30
C LEU A 380 11.67 43.47 4.70
N THR A 381 11.10 42.39 5.27
CA THR A 381 9.78 41.88 4.90
C THR A 381 8.68 42.91 5.15
N ASP A 382 8.65 43.54 6.32
CA ASP A 382 7.66 44.56 6.66
C ASP A 382 7.75 45.76 5.72
N TYR A 383 8.98 46.20 5.42
CA TYR A 383 9.23 47.28 4.47
C TYR A 383 8.68 46.94 3.08
N GLY A 384 9.06 45.79 2.53
CA GLY A 384 8.66 45.41 1.19
C GLY A 384 7.14 45.21 1.08
N ARG A 385 6.52 44.53 2.05
CA ARG A 385 5.05 44.40 2.13
C ARG A 385 4.36 45.76 2.23
N GLY A 386 4.87 46.66 3.07
CA GLY A 386 4.35 48.02 3.21
C GLY A 386 4.46 48.88 1.95
N LYS A 387 5.35 48.50 1.02
CA LYS A 387 5.55 49.15 -0.29
C LYS A 387 4.93 48.38 -1.46
N GLY A 388 4.32 47.21 -1.22
CA GLY A 388 3.81 46.34 -2.28
C GLY A 388 4.91 45.75 -3.17
N LEU A 389 6.15 45.63 -2.65
CA LEU A 389 7.29 45.04 -3.34
C LEU A 389 7.42 43.56 -2.97
N LYS A 390 7.95 42.76 -3.89
CA LYS A 390 8.52 41.43 -3.62
C LYS A 390 9.92 41.57 -3.07
N LEU A 391 10.43 40.52 -2.44
CA LEU A 391 11.77 40.53 -1.83
C LEU A 391 12.86 40.90 -2.85
N GLN A 392 12.80 40.36 -4.07
CA GLN A 392 13.79 40.63 -5.13
C GLN A 392 13.66 42.04 -5.74
N GLU A 393 12.57 42.76 -5.44
CA GLU A 393 12.32 44.12 -5.95
C GLU A 393 12.82 45.19 -4.96
N ILE A 394 13.22 44.81 -3.74
CA ILE A 394 13.78 45.74 -2.77
C ILE A 394 15.21 46.10 -3.18
N PRO A 395 15.52 47.40 -3.44
CA PRO A 395 16.87 47.81 -3.83
C PRO A 395 17.91 47.45 -2.76
N TYR A 396 19.17 47.23 -3.16
CA TYR A 396 20.24 46.94 -2.19
C TYR A 396 20.48 48.10 -1.22
N ALA A 397 20.51 49.35 -1.71
CA ALA A 397 20.64 50.54 -0.86
C ALA A 397 19.52 50.61 0.20
N GLU A 398 18.33 50.19 -0.24
CA GLU A 398 17.19 49.71 0.54
C GLU A 398 17.49 48.97 1.85
N ALA A 399 17.91 47.72 1.61
CA ALA A 399 18.30 46.73 2.58
C ALA A 399 19.46 47.24 3.46
N ALA A 400 20.46 47.89 2.86
CA ALA A 400 21.58 48.44 3.60
C ALA A 400 21.17 49.52 4.61
N ARG A 401 20.26 50.44 4.23
CA ARG A 401 19.71 51.45 5.14
C ARG A 401 18.94 50.80 6.30
N ILE A 402 18.06 49.84 6.00
CA ILE A 402 17.25 49.14 7.01
C ILE A 402 18.14 48.40 8.01
N TYR A 403 19.19 47.72 7.52
CA TYR A 403 20.16 47.05 8.38
C TYR A 403 20.88 48.07 9.26
N GLN A 404 21.40 49.15 8.68
CA GLN A 404 22.14 50.18 9.42
C GLN A 404 21.30 50.83 10.53
N GLU A 405 20.02 51.11 10.26
CA GLU A 405 19.11 51.66 11.26
C GLU A 405 18.83 50.69 12.41
N GLN A 406 18.76 49.39 12.12
CA GLN A 406 18.46 48.34 13.09
C GLN A 406 19.69 47.92 13.90
N ALA A 407 20.80 47.61 13.23
CA ALA A 407 22.00 47.06 13.83
C ALA A 407 23.02 48.13 14.28
N LYS A 408 22.81 49.40 13.88
CA LYS A 408 23.73 50.53 14.13
C LYS A 408 25.14 50.29 13.57
N GLN A 409 25.24 49.47 12.52
CA GLN A 409 26.48 49.08 11.84
C GLN A 409 26.27 49.11 10.33
N ALA A 410 27.36 49.21 9.55
CA ALA A 410 27.29 49.07 8.11
C ALA A 410 26.76 47.68 7.73
N PHE A 411 25.98 47.60 6.65
CA PHE A 411 25.50 46.32 6.15
C PHE A 411 26.70 45.49 5.64
N PRO A 412 26.95 44.30 6.20
CA PRO A 412 28.22 43.60 5.96
C PRO A 412 28.22 42.74 4.70
N LEU A 413 27.06 42.52 4.07
CA LEU A 413 26.97 41.79 2.80
C LEU A 413 27.18 42.74 1.63
N SER A 414 27.90 42.30 0.61
CA SER A 414 27.93 43.00 -0.68
C SER A 414 26.58 42.93 -1.39
N GLU A 415 26.37 43.75 -2.41
CA GLU A 415 25.16 43.68 -3.25
C GLU A 415 24.99 42.30 -3.90
N ALA A 416 26.09 41.69 -4.33
CA ALA A 416 26.09 40.34 -4.90
C ALA A 416 25.72 39.27 -3.84
N ASP A 417 26.31 39.35 -2.64
CA ASP A 417 26.01 38.41 -1.55
C ASP A 417 24.56 38.53 -1.08
N PHE A 418 24.01 39.74 -1.05
CA PHE A 418 22.60 39.97 -0.70
C PHE A 418 21.67 39.41 -1.77
N ALA A 419 21.94 39.68 -3.05
CA ALA A 419 21.16 39.14 -4.17
C ALA A 419 21.17 37.60 -4.18
N GLU A 420 22.31 36.99 -3.87
CA GLU A 420 22.45 35.55 -3.69
C GLU A 420 21.61 35.05 -2.50
N ALA A 421 21.74 35.67 -1.33
CA ALA A 421 21.06 35.27 -0.10
C ALA A 421 19.52 35.27 -0.19
N ILE A 422 18.94 36.16 -1.00
CA ILE A 422 17.48 36.24 -1.19
C ILE A 422 16.96 35.33 -2.31
N SER A 423 17.85 34.66 -3.05
CA SER A 423 17.47 33.78 -4.16
C SER A 423 17.01 32.41 -3.67
N ALA A 424 16.02 31.83 -4.37
CA ALA A 424 15.52 30.51 -4.05
C ALA A 424 16.55 29.43 -4.41
N GLU A 425 17.30 29.66 -5.48
CA GLU A 425 18.35 28.79 -5.99
C GLU A 425 19.47 28.62 -4.96
N TYR A 426 19.96 29.71 -4.37
CA TYR A 426 20.95 29.65 -3.30
C TYR A 426 20.40 28.92 -2.07
N MET A 427 19.19 29.27 -1.63
CA MET A 427 18.58 28.65 -0.45
C MET A 427 18.33 27.14 -0.62
N VAL A 428 18.01 26.68 -1.83
CA VAL A 428 17.71 25.27 -2.11
C VAL A 428 19.00 24.48 -2.37
N PHE A 429 19.83 24.92 -3.32
CA PHE A 429 21.00 24.18 -3.76
C PHE A 429 22.23 24.42 -2.89
N GLY A 430 22.25 25.50 -2.09
CA GLY A 430 23.30 25.80 -1.13
C GLY A 430 23.24 24.99 0.16
N ARG A 431 22.12 24.31 0.46
CA ARG A 431 21.95 23.49 1.67
C ARG A 431 23.04 22.43 1.80
N LYS A 432 23.47 22.17 3.05
CA LYS A 432 24.54 21.22 3.39
C LYS A 432 24.08 20.03 4.23
N GLY A 433 22.84 20.04 4.73
CA GLY A 433 22.31 19.01 5.61
C GLY A 433 21.96 17.71 4.88
N ILE A 434 22.17 16.58 5.54
CA ILE A 434 21.71 15.26 5.07
C ILE A 434 20.18 15.29 4.95
N GLY A 435 19.65 14.76 3.85
CA GLY A 435 18.22 14.78 3.54
C GLY A 435 17.70 16.13 3.04
N GLY A 436 18.59 17.09 2.75
CA GLY A 436 18.19 18.38 2.20
C GLY A 436 17.82 18.33 0.70
N PRO A 437 17.28 19.44 0.16
CA PRO A 437 16.82 19.52 -1.22
C PRO A 437 17.94 19.75 -2.25
N GLN A 438 19.19 19.92 -1.80
CA GLN A 438 20.33 20.12 -2.69
C GLN A 438 20.57 18.88 -3.56
N LEU A 439 21.08 19.08 -4.77
CA LEU A 439 21.21 18.05 -5.80
C LEU A 439 21.92 16.79 -5.31
N ALA A 440 23.03 16.95 -4.58
CA ALA A 440 23.79 15.82 -4.06
C ALA A 440 22.94 14.90 -3.16
N GLU A 441 22.12 15.47 -2.27
CA GLU A 441 21.27 14.69 -1.37
C GLU A 441 20.04 14.13 -2.08
N VAL A 442 19.41 14.89 -2.98
CA VAL A 442 18.30 14.38 -3.80
C VAL A 442 18.75 13.20 -4.67
N SER A 443 19.92 13.29 -5.29
CA SER A 443 20.51 12.18 -6.06
C SER A 443 20.83 10.97 -5.18
N ARG A 444 21.38 11.18 -3.98
CA ARG A 444 21.65 10.10 -3.01
C ARG A 444 20.35 9.41 -2.59
N MET A 445 19.34 10.18 -2.17
CA MET A 445 18.04 9.64 -1.75
C MET A 445 17.31 8.91 -2.90
N LEU A 446 17.39 9.42 -4.14
CA LEU A 446 16.86 8.72 -5.32
C LEU A 446 17.53 7.37 -5.54
N ALA A 447 18.87 7.30 -5.41
CA ALA A 447 19.60 6.04 -5.54
C ALA A 447 19.22 5.05 -4.44
N ASP A 448 19.15 5.51 -3.18
CA ASP A 448 18.77 4.68 -2.04
C ASP A 448 17.34 4.13 -2.18
N GLU A 449 16.37 4.98 -2.53
CA GLU A 449 14.98 4.56 -2.70
C GLU A 449 14.80 3.62 -3.90
N ARG A 450 15.56 3.81 -4.99
CA ARG A 450 15.57 2.85 -6.12
C ARG A 450 16.11 1.50 -5.69
N GLY A 451 17.21 1.48 -4.92
CA GLY A 451 17.75 0.24 -4.36
C GLY A 451 16.75 -0.50 -3.48
N LYS A 452 15.95 0.21 -2.68
CA LYS A 452 14.86 -0.38 -1.89
C LYS A 452 13.77 -0.99 -2.77
N VAL A 453 13.32 -0.28 -3.80
CA VAL A 453 12.32 -0.80 -4.75
C VAL A 453 12.83 -2.05 -5.47
N ASP A 454 14.10 -2.11 -5.85
CA ASP A 454 14.68 -3.30 -6.48
C ASP A 454 14.78 -4.47 -5.50
N ALA A 455 15.13 -4.22 -4.23
CA ALA A 455 15.11 -5.23 -3.18
C ALA A 455 13.68 -5.77 -2.92
N GLU A 456 12.66 -4.90 -2.98
CA GLU A 456 11.26 -5.29 -2.84
C GLU A 456 10.78 -6.16 -4.00
N ARG A 457 11.15 -5.81 -5.24
CA ARG A 457 10.89 -6.64 -6.42
C ARG A 457 11.56 -8.00 -6.33
N ALA A 458 12.81 -8.04 -5.89
CA ALA A 458 13.54 -9.29 -5.69
C ALA A 458 12.86 -10.15 -4.62
N TRP A 459 12.45 -9.55 -3.50
CA TRP A 459 11.70 -10.23 -2.45
C TRP A 459 10.36 -10.79 -2.96
N LEU A 460 9.58 -9.99 -3.69
CA LEU A 460 8.32 -10.43 -4.31
C LEU A 460 8.53 -11.61 -5.27
N LYS A 461 9.55 -11.52 -6.12
CA LYS A 461 9.90 -12.59 -7.06
C LYS A 461 10.26 -13.87 -6.33
N ASP A 462 11.11 -13.78 -5.30
CA ASP A 462 11.49 -14.94 -4.50
C ASP A 462 10.29 -15.61 -3.81
N ARG A 463 9.40 -14.82 -3.20
CA ARG A 463 8.16 -15.34 -2.58
C ARG A 463 7.25 -16.01 -3.61
N ASN A 464 6.98 -15.36 -4.74
CA ASN A 464 6.14 -15.92 -5.81
C ASN A 464 6.76 -17.19 -6.43
N ASP A 465 8.06 -17.20 -6.69
CA ASP A 465 8.76 -18.38 -7.21
C ASP A 465 8.72 -19.52 -6.17
N GLY A 466 8.83 -19.20 -4.87
CA GLY A 466 8.67 -20.16 -3.78
C GLY A 466 7.30 -20.84 -3.76
N LEU A 467 6.24 -20.05 -3.88
CA LEU A 467 4.87 -20.56 -3.96
C LEU A 467 4.65 -21.40 -5.23
N ALA A 468 5.16 -20.95 -6.38
CA ALA A 468 5.07 -21.70 -7.63
C ALA A 468 5.82 -23.05 -7.57
N ARG A 469 6.97 -23.11 -6.88
CA ARG A 469 7.69 -24.36 -6.62
C ARG A 469 6.89 -25.30 -5.73
N ALA A 470 6.25 -24.78 -4.67
CA ALA A 470 5.40 -25.58 -3.79
C ALA A 470 4.18 -26.15 -4.55
N ASP A 471 3.50 -25.33 -5.34
CA ASP A 471 2.39 -25.75 -6.21
C ASP A 471 2.83 -26.87 -7.17
N ALA A 472 3.96 -26.70 -7.85
CA ALA A 472 4.49 -27.71 -8.77
C ALA A 472 4.85 -29.03 -8.05
N ALA A 473 5.47 -28.94 -6.87
CA ALA A 473 5.82 -30.12 -6.07
C ALA A 473 4.57 -30.86 -5.57
N LEU A 474 3.52 -30.13 -5.15
CA LEU A 474 2.24 -30.69 -4.78
C LEU A 474 1.58 -31.41 -5.96
N GLU A 475 1.50 -30.77 -7.12
CA GLU A 475 0.91 -31.40 -8.31
C GLU A 475 1.69 -32.64 -8.76
N GLN A 476 3.02 -32.63 -8.65
CA GLN A 476 3.85 -33.79 -8.95
C GLN A 476 3.55 -34.96 -8.00
N ALA A 477 3.55 -34.71 -6.68
CA ALA A 477 3.27 -35.73 -5.67
C ALA A 477 1.85 -36.29 -5.82
N PHE A 478 0.87 -35.40 -5.99
CA PHE A 478 -0.53 -35.77 -6.20
C PHE A 478 -0.74 -36.59 -7.47
N THR A 479 -0.12 -36.19 -8.59
CA THR A 479 -0.22 -36.93 -9.86
C THR A 479 0.46 -38.29 -9.77
N ALA A 480 1.58 -38.40 -9.06
CA ALA A 480 2.23 -39.68 -8.80
C ALA A 480 1.33 -40.62 -7.98
N LEU A 481 0.61 -40.07 -6.99
CA LEU A 481 -0.37 -40.81 -6.20
C LEU A 481 -1.60 -41.23 -7.01
N ALA A 482 -2.07 -40.37 -7.92
CA ALA A 482 -3.22 -40.62 -8.79
C ALA A 482 -2.93 -41.55 -9.99
N LYS A 483 -1.69 -42.04 -10.15
CA LYS A 483 -1.38 -43.21 -10.98
C LYS A 483 -1.73 -44.47 -10.19
#